data_AF-A0A9W8MH23-F1
#
_entry.id   AF-A0A9W8MH23-F1
#
_cell.length_a   1.000
_cell.length_b   1.000
_cell.length_c   1.000
_cell.angle_alpha   90.00
_cell.angle_beta   90.00
_cell.angle_gamma   90.00
#
_symmetry.space_group_name_H-M   'P 1'
#
loop_
_entity.id
_entity.type
_entity.pdbx_description
1 polymer ?
#
loop_
_entity_poly.entity_id
_entity_poly.type
_entity_poly.pdbx_seq_one_letter_code
_entity_poly.pdbx_strand_id
1 'polypeptide(L)'
;MSSNAAELSTLSYAKYGKTNVRVFRIVRGDAGLHTIVEYSVETLLEGDIATSYTEADNTVVVATDSVKNITYFLAKTSPHILSPEKFALHIGTLFVSKYAHIHKVHVTVTQLRWSRISVDGKEHNHSFYRDGDDKRVIKAVVDATQGKQALTATLTSGVTDLLVLKSTGSAFENFYRDEYTTLIPVDDRIFSTSVDLSYTFSNIKLVAPQDEKKLEFQIPLKEGDEGFAGSVWDDSVAARARTATLERL
;
A
#
# COMPACT_ATOMS: atom_id res chain seq x y z
N MET A 1 -2.32 -32.41 -43.30
CA MET A 1 -2.12 -32.28 -41.84
C MET A 1 -1.77 -30.83 -41.58
N SER A 2 -2.75 -30.03 -41.15
CA SER A 2 -2.57 -28.61 -40.84
C SER A 2 -1.95 -28.51 -39.46
N SER A 3 -0.64 -28.22 -39.38
CA SER A 3 0.01 -27.91 -38.12
C SER A 3 -0.50 -26.55 -37.63
N ASN A 4 -1.35 -26.56 -36.61
CA ASN A 4 -1.84 -25.37 -35.93
C ASN A 4 -0.66 -24.57 -35.36
N ALA A 5 -0.38 -23.41 -35.94
CA ALA A 5 0.60 -22.45 -35.42
C ALA A 5 0.17 -21.81 -34.07
N ALA A 6 -1.04 -22.11 -33.58
CA ALA A 6 -1.61 -21.56 -32.36
C ALA A 6 -1.03 -22.13 -31.04
N GLU A 7 -0.15 -23.14 -31.09
CA GLU A 7 0.41 -23.78 -29.88
C GLU A 7 1.82 -23.28 -29.46
N LEU A 8 2.38 -22.25 -30.07
CA LEU A 8 3.80 -21.88 -29.79
C LEU A 8 4.01 -21.00 -28.54
N SER A 9 2.97 -20.35 -28.01
CA SER A 9 3.11 -19.49 -26.83
C SER A 9 1.78 -19.25 -26.11
N THR A 10 1.81 -19.24 -24.77
CA THR A 10 0.66 -18.91 -23.92
C THR A 10 0.99 -17.75 -22.98
N LEU A 11 -0.02 -16.92 -22.67
CA LEU A 11 0.12 -15.84 -21.70
C LEU A 11 -0.01 -16.42 -20.28
N SER A 12 1.11 -16.61 -19.58
CA SER A 12 1.13 -17.23 -18.25
C SER A 12 0.63 -16.30 -17.12
N TYR A 13 0.85 -14.99 -17.28
CA TYR A 13 0.46 -13.98 -16.30
C TYR A 13 0.38 -12.60 -16.96
N ALA A 14 -0.67 -11.85 -16.66
CA ALA A 14 -0.77 -10.46 -17.10
C ALA A 14 -1.48 -9.59 -16.05
N LYS A 15 -0.91 -8.42 -15.83
CA LYS A 15 -1.57 -7.30 -15.15
C LYS A 15 -1.17 -6.00 -15.82
N TYR A 16 -2.05 -5.03 -15.80
CA TYR A 16 -1.81 -3.70 -16.37
C TYR A 16 -2.55 -2.64 -15.56
N GLY A 17 -2.18 -1.38 -15.71
CA GLY A 17 -2.91 -0.31 -15.03
C GLY A 17 -2.15 1.00 -15.04
N LYS A 18 -2.25 1.75 -13.95
CA LYS A 18 -1.61 3.06 -13.82
C LYS A 18 -0.69 3.11 -12.61
N THR A 19 0.49 3.68 -12.82
CA THR A 19 1.49 3.93 -11.78
C THR A 19 1.67 5.44 -11.59
N ASN A 20 2.29 5.85 -10.49
CA ASN A 20 2.66 7.24 -10.21
C ASN A 20 1.47 8.23 -10.23
N VAL A 21 0.28 7.79 -9.82
CA VAL A 21 -0.87 8.68 -9.67
C VAL A 21 -0.71 9.47 -8.37
N ARG A 22 -0.26 10.73 -8.48
CA ARG A 22 -0.09 11.61 -7.31
C ARG A 22 -1.43 12.13 -6.82
N VAL A 23 -1.71 11.94 -5.54
CA VAL A 23 -2.92 12.39 -4.85
C VAL A 23 -2.50 13.26 -3.66
N PHE A 24 -3.02 14.48 -3.58
CA PHE A 24 -2.95 15.30 -2.38
C PHE A 24 -4.38 15.59 -1.91
N ARG A 25 -4.70 15.28 -0.67
CA ARG A 25 -6.04 15.48 -0.11
C ARG A 25 -5.98 16.24 1.19
N ILE A 26 -6.85 17.24 1.31
CA ILE A 26 -7.16 17.95 2.56
C ILE A 26 -8.55 17.53 3.04
N VAL A 27 -8.63 16.93 4.22
CA VAL A 27 -9.88 16.73 4.96
C VAL A 27 -10.02 17.87 5.96
N ARG A 28 -11.14 18.60 5.90
CA ARG A 28 -11.41 19.73 6.79
C ARG A 28 -12.35 19.25 7.88
N GLY A 29 -11.91 19.35 9.14
CA GLY A 29 -12.69 19.08 10.33
C GLY A 29 -13.19 20.37 10.98
N ASP A 30 -13.62 20.22 12.24
CA ASP A 30 -14.19 21.32 13.02
C ASP A 30 -13.14 22.38 13.37
N ALA A 31 -13.63 23.58 13.71
CA ALA A 31 -12.82 24.72 14.13
C ALA A 31 -11.67 25.09 13.17
N GLY A 32 -11.80 24.75 11.88
CA GLY A 32 -10.79 25.03 10.85
C GLY A 32 -9.59 24.09 10.85
N LEU A 33 -9.66 22.95 11.58
CA LEU A 33 -8.61 21.94 11.55
C LEU A 33 -8.55 21.27 10.17
N HIS A 34 -7.39 21.28 9.54
CA HIS A 34 -7.11 20.55 8.31
C HIS A 34 -6.27 19.32 8.64
N THR A 35 -6.58 18.18 8.03
CA THR A 35 -5.73 16.98 8.01
C THR A 35 -5.39 16.66 6.57
N ILE A 36 -4.12 16.37 6.29
CA ILE A 36 -3.63 16.17 4.94
C ILE A 36 -3.04 14.78 4.73
N VAL A 37 -3.09 14.32 3.49
CA VAL A 37 -2.31 13.19 3.00
C VAL A 37 -1.78 13.48 1.62
N GLU A 38 -0.59 12.95 1.33
CA GLU A 38 0.01 12.98 0.00
C GLU A 38 0.47 11.57 -0.37
N TYR A 39 -0.08 11.02 -1.44
CA TYR A 39 0.15 9.67 -1.91
C TYR A 39 0.72 9.65 -3.33
N SER A 40 1.56 8.66 -3.62
CA SER A 40 1.73 8.10 -4.96
C SER A 40 1.01 6.75 -4.99
N VAL A 41 0.07 6.60 -5.92
CA VAL A 41 -0.77 5.40 -6.05
C VAL A 41 -0.44 4.67 -7.35
N GLU A 42 -0.27 3.36 -7.23
CA GLU A 42 -0.27 2.41 -8.33
C GLU A 42 -1.46 1.48 -8.20
N THR A 43 -2.13 1.18 -9.31
CA THR A 43 -3.26 0.26 -9.38
C THR A 43 -3.14 -0.58 -10.64
N LEU A 44 -2.99 -1.89 -10.46
CA LEU A 44 -2.84 -2.87 -11.54
C LEU A 44 -3.95 -3.90 -11.47
N LEU A 45 -4.58 -4.17 -12.61
CA LEU A 45 -5.73 -5.04 -12.79
C LEU A 45 -5.30 -6.36 -13.44
N GLU A 46 -5.85 -7.47 -12.96
CA GLU A 46 -5.61 -8.83 -13.43
C GLU A 46 -6.98 -9.54 -13.59
N GLY A 47 -7.13 -10.32 -14.66
CA GLY A 47 -8.40 -10.98 -14.99
C GLY A 47 -8.43 -11.56 -16.40
N ASP A 48 -9.62 -11.65 -17.00
CA ASP A 48 -9.82 -12.17 -18.36
C ASP A 48 -9.47 -11.10 -19.40
N ILE A 49 -8.16 -10.81 -19.52
CA ILE A 49 -7.63 -9.72 -20.36
C ILE A 49 -6.73 -10.21 -21.51
N ALA A 50 -6.60 -11.52 -21.67
CA ALA A 50 -5.63 -12.14 -22.59
C ALA A 50 -5.85 -11.71 -24.06
N THR A 51 -7.10 -11.55 -24.49
CA THR A 51 -7.45 -11.17 -25.88
C THR A 51 -6.89 -9.82 -26.29
N SER A 52 -6.64 -8.91 -25.33
CA SER A 52 -5.96 -7.65 -25.61
C SER A 52 -4.50 -7.82 -26.05
N TYR A 53 -3.84 -8.91 -25.64
CA TYR A 53 -2.46 -9.25 -26.01
C TYR A 53 -2.41 -10.14 -27.25
N THR A 54 -3.32 -11.11 -27.35
CA THR A 54 -3.26 -12.17 -28.37
C THR A 54 -4.04 -11.84 -29.63
N GLU A 55 -5.06 -10.98 -29.53
CA GLU A 55 -6.04 -10.73 -30.60
C GLU A 55 -6.25 -9.22 -30.87
N ALA A 56 -5.49 -8.35 -30.18
CA ALA A 56 -5.67 -6.90 -30.23
C ALA A 56 -7.10 -6.42 -29.85
N ASP A 57 -7.80 -7.20 -29.03
CA ASP A 57 -9.14 -6.90 -28.55
C ASP A 57 -9.10 -6.01 -27.31
N ASN A 58 -9.44 -4.73 -27.49
CA ASN A 58 -9.49 -3.75 -26.41
C ASN A 58 -10.80 -3.76 -25.60
N THR A 59 -11.78 -4.61 -25.92
CA THR A 59 -13.08 -4.63 -25.21
C THR A 59 -12.95 -5.09 -23.75
N VAL A 60 -11.90 -5.85 -23.43
CA VAL A 60 -11.53 -6.29 -22.08
C VAL A 60 -10.64 -5.29 -21.33
N VAL A 61 -10.37 -4.12 -21.91
CA VAL A 61 -9.44 -3.12 -21.35
C VAL A 61 -10.20 -1.97 -20.68
N VAL A 62 -10.06 -1.87 -19.35
CA VAL A 62 -10.30 -0.65 -18.58
C VAL A 62 -9.13 0.30 -18.81
N ALA A 63 -9.34 1.33 -19.63
CA ALA A 63 -8.28 2.29 -19.98
C ALA A 63 -7.52 2.79 -18.73
N THR A 64 -6.18 2.89 -18.83
CA THR A 64 -5.35 3.31 -17.69
C THR A 64 -5.65 4.75 -17.24
N ASP A 65 -6.19 5.58 -18.13
CA ASP A 65 -6.72 6.90 -17.78
C ASP A 65 -7.97 6.81 -16.89
N SER A 66 -8.86 5.85 -17.17
CA SER A 66 -10.01 5.56 -16.30
C SER A 66 -9.56 5.07 -14.93
N VAL A 67 -8.50 4.25 -14.86
CA VAL A 67 -7.92 3.82 -13.57
C VAL A 67 -7.49 5.04 -12.74
N LYS A 68 -6.72 5.95 -13.34
CA LYS A 68 -6.33 7.24 -12.74
C LYS A 68 -7.55 8.06 -12.28
N ASN A 69 -8.56 8.21 -13.14
CA ASN A 69 -9.75 8.99 -12.84
C ASN A 69 -10.56 8.40 -11.67
N ILE A 70 -10.66 7.08 -11.59
CA ILE A 70 -11.30 6.37 -10.47
C ILE A 70 -10.51 6.56 -9.18
N THR A 71 -9.17 6.50 -9.23
CA THR A 71 -8.32 6.81 -8.06
C THR A 71 -8.59 8.23 -7.54
N TYR A 72 -8.68 9.23 -8.42
CA TYR A 72 -9.02 10.60 -8.02
C TYR A 72 -10.43 10.73 -7.46
N PHE A 73 -11.40 10.05 -8.09
CA PHE A 73 -12.77 10.03 -7.61
C PHE A 73 -12.84 9.46 -6.19
N LEU A 74 -12.25 8.29 -5.94
CA LEU A 74 -12.21 7.68 -4.62
C LEU A 74 -11.45 8.54 -3.61
N ALA A 75 -10.36 9.21 -4.00
CA ALA A 75 -9.67 10.12 -3.10
C ALA A 75 -10.54 11.31 -2.66
N LYS A 76 -11.49 11.73 -3.51
CA LYS A 76 -12.45 12.78 -3.18
C LYS A 76 -13.59 12.28 -2.30
N THR A 77 -14.13 11.10 -2.58
CA THR A 77 -15.41 10.64 -2.01
C THR A 77 -15.27 9.61 -0.89
N SER A 78 -14.16 8.88 -0.82
CA SER A 78 -13.96 7.88 0.21
C SER A 78 -13.78 8.52 1.59
N PRO A 79 -14.50 8.05 2.63
CA PRO A 79 -14.25 8.48 4.01
C PRO A 79 -12.93 7.94 4.57
N HIS A 80 -12.24 7.05 3.84
CA HIS A 80 -11.05 6.35 4.31
C HIS A 80 -9.74 6.93 3.76
N ILE A 81 -9.79 8.06 3.05
CA ILE A 81 -8.62 8.66 2.38
C ILE A 81 -7.45 8.94 3.34
N LEU A 82 -7.71 9.16 4.63
CA LEU A 82 -6.66 9.42 5.63
C LEU A 82 -5.91 8.15 6.10
N SER A 83 -6.39 6.96 5.75
CA SER A 83 -5.77 5.67 6.09
C SER A 83 -5.35 4.97 4.78
N PRO A 84 -4.05 4.91 4.45
CA PRO A 84 -3.60 4.36 3.17
C PRO A 84 -3.93 2.86 3.03
N GLU A 85 -3.98 2.09 4.11
CA GLU A 85 -4.42 0.69 4.10
C GLU A 85 -5.87 0.57 3.67
N LYS A 86 -6.77 1.30 4.35
CA LYS A 86 -8.21 1.28 4.05
C LYS A 86 -8.47 1.83 2.65
N PHE A 87 -7.74 2.86 2.23
CA PHE A 87 -7.83 3.42 0.89
C PHE A 87 -7.38 2.44 -0.21
N ALA A 88 -6.27 1.72 0.00
CA ALA A 88 -5.79 0.71 -0.93
C ALA A 88 -6.80 -0.43 -1.12
N LEU A 89 -7.35 -0.93 -0.01
CA LEU A 89 -8.41 -1.95 -0.03
C LEU A 89 -9.66 -1.44 -0.73
N HIS A 90 -10.08 -0.20 -0.47
CA HIS A 90 -11.26 0.39 -1.10
C HIS A 90 -11.09 0.49 -2.63
N ILE A 91 -9.93 0.94 -3.13
CA ILE A 91 -9.63 0.93 -4.57
C ILE A 91 -9.77 -0.48 -5.13
N GLY A 92 -9.10 -1.47 -4.51
CA GLY A 92 -9.12 -2.85 -4.96
C GLY A 92 -10.52 -3.44 -5.02
N THR A 93 -11.30 -3.27 -3.95
CA THR A 93 -12.70 -3.72 -3.85
C THR A 93 -13.55 -3.13 -4.97
N LEU A 94 -13.46 -1.82 -5.24
CA LEU A 94 -14.24 -1.20 -6.30
C LEU A 94 -13.95 -1.87 -7.65
N PHE A 95 -12.68 -2.05 -8.02
CA PHE A 95 -12.34 -2.59 -9.33
C PHE A 95 -12.79 -4.04 -9.51
N VAL A 96 -12.54 -4.92 -8.52
CA VAL A 96 -12.99 -6.32 -8.64
C VAL A 96 -14.51 -6.43 -8.64
N SER A 97 -15.22 -5.56 -7.92
CA SER A 97 -16.69 -5.60 -7.84
C SER A 97 -17.39 -4.94 -9.02
N LYS A 98 -16.78 -3.93 -9.64
CA LYS A 98 -17.36 -3.17 -10.76
C LYS A 98 -17.18 -3.87 -12.11
N TYR A 99 -16.03 -4.49 -12.34
CA TYR A 99 -15.70 -5.10 -13.62
C TYR A 99 -15.76 -6.62 -13.53
N ALA A 100 -16.72 -7.22 -14.22
CA ALA A 100 -16.99 -8.66 -14.15
C ALA A 100 -15.75 -9.50 -14.47
N HIS A 101 -14.99 -9.12 -15.51
CA HIS A 101 -13.81 -9.82 -16.01
C HIS A 101 -12.51 -9.55 -15.21
N ILE A 102 -12.52 -8.65 -14.21
CA ILE A 102 -11.32 -8.35 -13.39
C ILE A 102 -11.39 -9.13 -12.08
N HIS A 103 -10.45 -10.05 -11.86
CA HIS A 103 -10.47 -10.99 -10.74
C HIS A 103 -9.55 -10.60 -9.59
N LYS A 104 -8.47 -9.89 -9.88
CA LYS A 104 -7.51 -9.43 -8.88
C LYS A 104 -7.08 -8.00 -9.15
N VAL A 105 -6.87 -7.24 -8.08
CA VAL A 105 -6.40 -5.86 -8.15
C VAL A 105 -5.27 -5.66 -7.16
N HIS A 106 -4.14 -5.21 -7.68
CA HIS A 106 -2.94 -4.91 -6.92
C HIS A 106 -2.85 -3.40 -6.75
N VAL A 107 -2.85 -2.92 -5.51
CA VAL A 107 -2.79 -1.49 -5.19
C VAL A 107 -1.57 -1.24 -4.32
N THR A 108 -0.67 -0.37 -4.79
CA THR A 108 0.43 0.13 -3.99
C THR A 108 0.17 1.60 -3.65
N VAL A 109 0.17 1.95 -2.36
CA VAL A 109 0.06 3.33 -1.90
C VAL A 109 1.34 3.69 -1.15
N THR A 110 2.08 4.65 -1.68
CA THR A 110 3.24 5.24 -1.01
C THR A 110 2.83 6.59 -0.44
N GLN A 111 2.82 6.71 0.88
CA GLN A 111 2.50 7.94 1.58
C GLN A 111 3.77 8.73 1.91
N LEU A 112 3.77 10.00 1.51
CA LEU A 112 4.79 10.95 1.94
C LEU A 112 4.47 11.47 3.34
N ARG A 113 5.53 11.64 4.12
CA ARG A 113 5.47 12.13 5.49
C ARG A 113 5.20 13.63 5.52
N TRP A 114 4.18 14.01 6.27
CA TRP A 114 3.85 15.40 6.61
C TRP A 114 3.56 15.48 8.11
N SER A 115 4.36 16.26 8.80
CA SER A 115 4.18 16.55 10.22
C SER A 115 3.55 17.92 10.38
N ARG A 116 2.63 18.04 11.34
CA ARG A 116 1.99 19.31 11.65
C ARG A 116 2.97 20.21 12.40
N ILE A 117 3.01 21.49 12.06
CA ILE A 117 3.83 22.47 12.77
C ILE A 117 3.21 22.71 14.15
N SER A 118 4.04 22.73 15.19
CA SER A 118 3.65 23.11 16.56
C SER A 118 4.34 24.43 16.93
N VAL A 119 3.57 25.38 17.49
CA VAL A 119 4.03 26.69 17.97
C VAL A 119 3.63 26.81 19.43
N ASP A 120 4.60 27.05 20.33
CA ASP A 120 4.40 27.11 21.78
C ASP A 120 3.65 25.89 22.36
N GLY A 121 3.97 24.70 21.83
CA GLY A 121 3.36 23.43 22.22
C GLY A 121 1.93 23.22 21.69
N LYS A 122 1.41 24.13 20.85
CA LYS A 122 0.10 24.02 20.22
C LYS A 122 0.24 23.72 18.74
N GLU A 123 -0.46 22.67 18.30
CA GLU A 123 -0.54 22.27 16.91
C GLU A 123 -1.24 23.34 16.04
N HIS A 124 -0.66 23.65 14.88
CA HIS A 124 -1.25 24.58 13.92
C HIS A 124 -2.42 23.95 13.15
N ASN A 125 -3.51 24.68 12.97
CA ASN A 125 -4.72 24.16 12.33
C ASN A 125 -4.49 23.64 10.90
N HIS A 126 -3.54 24.21 10.15
CA HIS A 126 -3.39 23.93 8.72
C HIS A 126 -1.97 24.12 8.15
N SER A 127 -0.94 24.04 8.99
CA SER A 127 0.46 24.19 8.54
C SER A 127 1.27 22.93 8.84
N PHE A 128 2.06 22.51 7.85
CA PHE A 128 2.77 21.23 7.85
C PHE A 128 4.17 21.40 7.27
N TYR A 129 5.08 20.52 7.64
CA TYR A 129 6.43 20.41 7.13
C TYR A 129 6.83 18.94 6.96
N ARG A 130 7.90 18.67 6.21
CA ARG A 130 8.49 17.32 6.12
C ARG A 130 9.62 17.22 7.12
N ASP A 131 9.47 16.34 8.10
CA ASP A 131 10.44 16.03 9.15
C ASP A 131 11.19 14.71 8.88
N GLY A 132 11.16 14.24 7.64
CA GLY A 132 11.85 13.04 7.18
C GLY A 132 11.50 12.70 5.74
N ASP A 133 12.35 11.89 5.11
CA ASP A 133 12.12 11.32 3.77
C ASP A 133 11.54 9.90 3.81
N ASP A 134 11.33 9.37 5.03
CA ASP A 134 10.69 8.07 5.23
C ASP A 134 9.27 8.06 4.68
N LYS A 135 8.92 6.93 4.05
CA LYS A 135 7.62 6.76 3.38
C LYS A 135 6.92 5.56 3.98
N ARG A 136 5.62 5.69 4.21
CA ARG A 136 4.78 4.54 4.54
C ARG A 136 4.34 3.87 3.24
N VAL A 137 4.58 2.57 3.10
CA VAL A 137 4.31 1.83 1.86
C VAL A 137 3.31 0.71 2.14
N ILE A 138 2.18 0.76 1.43
CA ILE A 138 1.10 -0.22 1.53
C ILE A 138 1.05 -0.97 0.21
N LYS A 139 0.98 -2.31 0.26
CA LYS A 139 0.72 -3.18 -0.88
C LYS A 139 -0.49 -4.04 -0.55
N ALA A 140 -1.59 -3.82 -1.27
CA ALA A 140 -2.82 -4.60 -1.13
C ALA A 140 -3.07 -5.40 -2.40
N VAL A 141 -3.49 -6.66 -2.24
CA VAL A 141 -4.02 -7.48 -3.32
C VAL A 141 -5.43 -7.89 -2.93
N VAL A 142 -6.43 -7.38 -3.64
CA VAL A 142 -7.83 -7.78 -3.48
C VAL A 142 -8.15 -8.85 -4.51
N ASP A 143 -8.70 -9.97 -4.06
CA ASP A 143 -8.91 -11.19 -4.84
C ASP A 143 -10.38 -11.61 -4.81
N ALA A 144 -10.94 -11.76 -6.00
CA ALA A 144 -12.30 -12.21 -6.27
C ALA A 144 -12.36 -13.50 -7.12
N THR A 145 -11.26 -14.24 -7.22
CA THR A 145 -11.17 -15.51 -8.00
C THR A 145 -12.12 -16.59 -7.48
N GLN A 146 -12.47 -16.56 -6.19
CA GLN A 146 -13.49 -17.42 -5.59
C GLN A 146 -14.92 -16.88 -5.76
N GLY A 147 -15.10 -15.81 -6.54
CA GLY A 147 -16.37 -15.15 -6.81
C GLY A 147 -16.49 -13.77 -6.16
N LYS A 148 -17.29 -12.89 -6.77
CA LYS A 148 -17.46 -11.49 -6.36
C LYS A 148 -18.11 -11.29 -4.98
N GLN A 149 -18.72 -12.34 -4.43
CA GLN A 149 -19.33 -12.33 -3.09
C GLN A 149 -18.38 -12.88 -2.00
N ALA A 150 -17.25 -13.46 -2.39
CA ALA A 150 -16.27 -14.08 -1.50
C ALA A 150 -14.91 -13.36 -1.62
N LEU A 151 -14.93 -12.04 -1.43
CA LEU A 151 -13.74 -11.20 -1.58
C LEU A 151 -12.74 -11.47 -0.44
N THR A 152 -11.48 -11.62 -0.81
CA THR A 152 -10.36 -11.70 0.15
C THR A 152 -9.31 -10.67 -0.18
N ALA A 153 -8.44 -10.35 0.79
CA ALA A 153 -7.30 -9.50 0.53
C ALA A 153 -6.08 -9.87 1.36
N THR A 154 -4.92 -9.76 0.73
CA THR A 154 -3.62 -9.72 1.42
C THR A 154 -3.17 -8.27 1.47
N LEU A 155 -2.70 -7.81 2.64
CA LEU A 155 -2.17 -6.47 2.79
C LEU A 155 -0.85 -6.48 3.55
N THR A 156 0.15 -5.82 2.97
CA THR A 156 1.42 -5.51 3.59
C THR A 156 1.50 -4.01 3.82
N SER A 157 1.94 -3.61 5.01
CA SER A 157 2.26 -2.22 5.35
C SER A 157 3.69 -2.14 5.85
N GLY A 158 4.27 -0.95 5.85
CA GLY A 158 5.67 -0.79 6.14
C GLY A 158 6.17 0.63 6.06
N VAL A 159 7.45 0.80 6.44
CA VAL A 159 8.20 2.04 6.26
C VAL A 159 9.45 1.75 5.45
N THR A 160 9.78 2.63 4.52
CA THR A 160 11.03 2.61 3.77
C THR A 160 11.70 3.97 3.87
N ASP A 161 12.99 4.05 3.55
CA ASP A 161 13.81 5.26 3.60
C ASP A 161 13.93 5.90 5.00
N LEU A 162 13.76 5.11 6.07
CA LEU A 162 14.01 5.59 7.44
C LEU A 162 15.51 5.54 7.75
N LEU A 163 16.19 6.66 7.48
CA LEU A 163 17.62 6.82 7.74
C LEU A 163 17.89 6.98 9.24
N VAL A 164 18.76 6.12 9.77
CA VAL A 164 19.14 6.10 11.18
C VAL A 164 20.65 5.89 11.32
N LEU A 165 21.19 6.36 12.44
CA LEU A 165 22.60 6.23 12.78
C LEU A 165 22.77 6.13 14.29
N LYS A 166 23.60 5.18 14.73
CA LYS A 166 24.23 5.16 16.06
C LYS A 166 25.74 5.33 15.90
N SER A 167 26.33 6.19 16.73
CA SER A 167 27.75 6.56 16.65
C SER A 167 28.69 5.59 17.36
N THR A 168 28.15 4.71 18.20
CA THR A 168 28.87 3.73 19.04
C THR A 168 27.91 2.59 19.41
N GLY A 169 28.39 1.56 20.12
CA GLY A 169 27.59 0.44 20.60
C GLY A 169 27.20 -0.53 19.48
N SER A 170 28.02 -0.60 18.42
CA SER A 170 27.93 -1.59 17.35
C SER A 170 29.29 -2.27 17.20
N ALA A 171 29.31 -3.60 17.28
CA ALA A 171 30.51 -4.40 17.08
C ALA A 171 30.37 -5.27 15.83
N PHE A 172 31.50 -5.68 15.26
CA PHE A 172 31.55 -6.72 14.24
C PHE A 172 32.79 -7.58 14.45
N GLU A 173 32.58 -8.65 15.20
CA GLU A 173 33.61 -9.57 15.67
C GLU A 173 33.16 -11.02 15.41
N ASN A 174 34.07 -11.98 15.58
CA ASN A 174 33.77 -13.40 15.52
C ASN A 174 33.11 -13.88 14.21
N PHE A 175 33.31 -13.15 13.10
CA PHE A 175 32.89 -13.59 11.77
C PHE A 175 33.81 -14.69 11.23
N TYR A 176 33.27 -15.50 10.32
CA TYR A 176 34.02 -16.55 9.64
C TYR A 176 35.23 -15.96 8.90
N ARG A 177 36.38 -16.62 8.99
CA ARG A 177 37.63 -16.18 8.35
C ARG A 177 38.11 -17.23 7.37
N ASP A 178 38.45 -16.77 6.17
CA ASP A 178 39.03 -17.55 5.09
C ASP A 178 40.22 -16.81 4.45
N GLU A 179 40.79 -17.39 3.39
CA GLU A 179 41.90 -16.80 2.64
C GLU A 179 41.56 -15.47 1.95
N TYR A 180 40.28 -15.09 1.86
CA TYR A 180 39.80 -13.83 1.28
C TYR A 180 39.53 -12.76 2.34
N THR A 181 39.58 -13.11 3.62
CA THR A 181 39.16 -12.24 4.72
C THR A 181 40.27 -11.27 5.14
N THR A 182 40.20 -10.03 4.66
CA THR A 182 41.07 -8.92 5.07
C THR A 182 40.47 -8.06 6.20
N LEU A 183 39.17 -8.24 6.48
CA LEU A 183 38.47 -7.45 7.49
C LEU A 183 39.02 -7.71 8.90
N ILE A 184 39.31 -6.61 9.60
CA ILE A 184 39.78 -6.62 10.99
C ILE A 184 38.54 -6.54 11.90
N PRO A 185 38.42 -7.40 12.93
CA PRO A 185 37.38 -7.29 13.94
C PRO A 185 37.41 -5.92 14.63
N VAL A 186 36.23 -5.40 14.95
CA VAL A 186 36.07 -4.13 15.69
C VAL A 186 35.00 -4.30 16.76
N ASP A 187 35.31 -3.90 17.99
CA ASP A 187 34.44 -3.94 19.16
C ASP A 187 33.53 -2.71 19.26
N ASP A 188 33.89 -1.62 18.59
CA ASP A 188 33.05 -0.44 18.41
C ASP A 188 33.21 0.20 17.03
N ARG A 189 32.08 0.54 16.39
CA ARG A 189 32.01 1.22 15.10
C ARG A 189 30.70 2.00 14.95
N ILE A 190 30.71 2.94 13.99
CA ILE A 190 29.48 3.59 13.53
C ILE A 190 28.60 2.55 12.83
N PHE A 191 27.29 2.59 13.12
CA PHE A 191 26.30 1.85 12.36
C PHE A 191 25.24 2.81 11.83
N SER A 192 25.14 2.89 10.50
CA SER A 192 24.11 3.65 9.81
C SER A 192 23.42 2.76 8.79
N THR A 193 22.11 2.89 8.71
CA THR A 193 21.28 2.13 7.76
C THR A 193 20.08 2.96 7.35
N SER A 194 19.53 2.64 6.18
CA SER A 194 18.17 3.03 5.80
C SER A 194 17.26 1.83 6.07
N VAL A 195 16.31 1.96 6.98
CA VAL A 195 15.43 0.85 7.35
C VAL A 195 14.33 0.69 6.29
N ASP A 196 14.20 -0.54 5.80
CA ASP A 196 13.01 -1.03 5.10
C ASP A 196 12.35 -2.10 5.97
N LEU A 197 11.18 -1.77 6.52
CA LEU A 197 10.38 -2.64 7.37
C LEU A 197 9.06 -2.91 6.67
N SER A 198 8.75 -4.18 6.45
CA SER A 198 7.45 -4.62 5.96
C SER A 198 6.84 -5.66 6.89
N TYR A 199 5.54 -5.55 7.15
CA TYR A 199 4.75 -6.54 7.87
C TYR A 199 3.44 -6.81 7.13
N THR A 200 3.07 -8.09 7.06
CA THR A 200 1.84 -8.54 6.38
C THR A 200 0.80 -8.89 7.43
N PHE A 201 -0.40 -8.33 7.28
CA PHE A 201 -1.53 -8.66 8.14
C PHE A 201 -2.06 -10.07 7.81
N SER A 202 -2.73 -10.68 8.78
CA SER A 202 -3.52 -11.89 8.54
C SER A 202 -4.50 -11.68 7.40
N ASN A 203 -4.81 -12.75 6.66
CA ASN A 203 -5.70 -12.68 5.49
C ASN A 203 -7.05 -12.02 5.83
N ILE A 204 -7.47 -11.08 4.99
CA ILE A 204 -8.62 -10.23 5.23
C ILE A 204 -9.82 -10.76 4.44
N LYS A 205 -10.97 -10.90 5.10
CA LYS A 205 -12.25 -11.09 4.41
C LYS A 205 -12.90 -9.74 4.19
N LEU A 206 -13.31 -9.47 2.95
CA LEU A 206 -13.96 -8.22 2.57
C LEU A 206 -15.42 -8.48 2.23
N VAL A 207 -16.27 -7.51 2.55
CA VAL A 207 -17.69 -7.54 2.18
C VAL A 207 -17.85 -6.90 0.82
N ALA A 208 -18.53 -7.59 -0.10
CA ALA A 208 -18.82 -7.05 -1.42
C ALA A 208 -19.76 -5.83 -1.31
N PRO A 209 -19.51 -4.76 -2.09
CA PRO A 209 -20.38 -3.58 -2.11
C PRO A 209 -21.78 -3.94 -2.61
N GLN A 210 -22.78 -3.47 -1.86
CA GLN A 210 -24.19 -3.74 -2.15
C GLN A 210 -24.84 -2.65 -2.99
N ASP A 211 -24.29 -1.43 -2.95
CA ASP A 211 -24.77 -0.33 -3.77
C ASP A 211 -24.61 -0.60 -5.27
N GLU A 212 -25.45 0.06 -6.07
CA GLU A 212 -25.50 -0.10 -7.53
C GLU A 212 -24.17 0.30 -8.19
N LYS A 213 -23.52 1.35 -7.66
CA LYS A 213 -22.29 1.91 -8.23
C LYS A 213 -21.03 1.18 -7.78
N LYS A 214 -21.16 0.23 -6.85
CA LYS A 214 -20.07 -0.54 -6.23
C LYS A 214 -19.03 0.34 -5.52
N LEU A 215 -19.51 1.39 -4.86
CA LEU A 215 -18.71 2.39 -4.17
C LEU A 215 -18.62 2.21 -2.66
N GLU A 216 -19.50 1.42 -2.05
CA GLU A 216 -19.47 1.21 -0.61
C GLU A 216 -18.27 0.35 -0.21
N PHE A 217 -17.53 0.78 0.82
CA PHE A 217 -16.49 -0.03 1.44
C PHE A 217 -16.80 -0.19 2.91
N GLN A 218 -17.01 -1.44 3.33
CA GLN A 218 -17.38 -1.76 4.70
C GLN A 218 -16.13 -2.16 5.48
N ILE A 219 -15.96 -1.55 6.65
CA ILE A 219 -14.96 -1.95 7.63
C ILE A 219 -15.60 -2.99 8.56
N PRO A 220 -15.13 -4.25 8.56
CA PRO A 220 -15.77 -5.35 9.27
C PRO A 220 -15.51 -5.35 10.78
N LEU A 221 -14.44 -4.69 11.26
CA LEU A 221 -14.09 -4.61 12.68
C LEU A 221 -13.98 -3.16 13.12
N LYS A 222 -14.62 -2.83 14.24
CA LYS A 222 -14.57 -1.51 14.88
C LYS A 222 -13.70 -1.56 16.13
N GLU A 223 -13.30 -0.39 16.59
CA GLU A 223 -12.56 -0.26 17.84
C GLU A 223 -13.40 -0.83 19.00
N GLY A 224 -12.77 -1.70 19.80
CA GLY A 224 -13.42 -2.46 20.87
C GLY A 224 -13.87 -3.87 20.49
N ASP A 225 -13.96 -4.20 19.19
CA ASP A 225 -14.27 -5.56 18.76
C ASP A 225 -13.09 -6.52 19.03
N GLU A 226 -13.39 -7.79 19.29
CA GLU A 226 -12.39 -8.84 19.40
C GLU A 226 -11.59 -8.95 18.08
N GLY A 227 -10.27 -8.95 18.17
CA GLY A 227 -9.38 -9.00 17.01
C GLY A 227 -9.17 -7.66 16.29
N PHE A 228 -9.73 -6.54 16.77
CA PHE A 228 -9.44 -5.22 16.20
C PHE A 228 -7.98 -4.79 16.43
N ALA A 229 -7.49 -4.92 17.65
CA ALA A 229 -6.14 -4.49 18.03
C ALA A 229 -5.08 -5.24 17.21
N GLY A 230 -4.21 -4.49 16.53
CA GLY A 230 -3.18 -5.09 15.66
C GLY A 230 -3.68 -5.52 14.27
N SER A 231 -4.98 -5.43 13.99
CA SER A 231 -5.51 -5.69 12.65
C SER A 231 -5.24 -4.54 11.68
N VAL A 232 -5.55 -4.74 10.41
CA VAL A 232 -5.49 -3.70 9.37
C VAL A 232 -6.42 -2.50 9.63
N TRP A 233 -7.39 -2.66 10.54
CA TRP A 233 -8.37 -1.62 10.87
C TRP A 233 -7.92 -0.70 12.00
N ASP A 234 -6.92 -1.15 12.78
CA ASP A 234 -6.23 -0.39 13.83
C ASP A 234 -5.20 0.56 13.20
N ASP A 235 -5.55 1.85 13.12
CA ASP A 235 -4.70 2.87 12.50
C ASP A 235 -3.41 3.15 13.31
N SER A 236 -3.29 2.65 14.55
CA SER A 236 -2.11 2.86 15.39
C SER A 236 -0.97 1.87 15.13
N VAL A 237 -1.19 0.81 14.34
CA VAL A 237 -0.17 -0.21 14.02
C VAL A 237 1.09 0.42 13.43
N ALA A 238 0.95 1.34 12.47
CA ALA A 238 2.11 1.96 11.82
C ALA A 238 2.95 2.81 12.76
N ALA A 239 2.30 3.54 13.68
CA ALA A 239 3.01 4.31 14.70
C ALA A 239 3.80 3.38 15.62
N ARG A 240 3.18 2.28 16.09
CA ARG A 240 3.87 1.28 16.91
C ARG A 240 5.04 0.63 16.18
N ALA A 241 4.88 0.27 14.90
CA ALA A 241 5.94 -0.31 14.09
C ALA A 241 7.14 0.63 13.95
N ARG A 242 6.89 1.92 13.71
CA ARG A 242 7.94 2.93 13.65
C ARG A 242 8.63 3.15 14.99
N THR A 243 7.88 3.26 16.08
CA THR A 243 8.44 3.40 17.44
C THR A 243 9.33 2.21 17.80
N ALA A 244 8.84 0.98 17.59
CA ALA A 244 9.60 -0.23 17.87
C ALA A 244 10.87 -0.34 16.99
N THR A 245 10.86 0.23 15.79
CA THR A 245 12.04 0.31 14.93
C THR A 245 13.09 1.26 15.52
N LEU A 246 12.66 2.43 15.99
CA LEU A 246 13.55 3.45 16.56
C LEU A 246 14.12 3.05 17.92
N GLU A 247 13.33 2.40 18.77
CA GLU A 247 13.75 1.98 20.12
C GLU A 247 14.76 0.82 20.14
N ARG A 248 14.94 0.12 19.00
CA ARG A 248 15.82 -1.07 18.91
C ARG A 248 17.16 -0.83 18.21
N LEU A 249 17.44 0.41 17.80
CA LEU A 249 18.71 0.83 17.20
C LEU A 249 19.74 1.18 18.29
#